data_AF-A0A0C5KP23-F1
#
_entry.id   AF-A0A0C5KP23-F1
#
_cell.length_a   1.000
_cell.length_b   1.000
_cell.length_c   1.000
_cell.angle_alpha   90.00
_cell.angle_beta   90.00
_cell.angle_gamma   90.00
#
_symmetry.space_group_name_H-M   'P 1'
#
loop_
_entity.id
_entity.type
_entity.pdbx_description
1 polymer ?
#
loop_
_entity_poly.entity_id
_entity_poly.type
_entity_poly.pdbx_seq_one_letter_code
_entity_poly.pdbx_strand_id
1 'polypeptide(L)'
;VFAFAGQLLPLEMDDTETGLLSAICLICGDRMDLEEPERVDRLQEPLLEALKIYARRRRPNKPHMFPRMLMKITDLRGISTKGAERALTLKMEIPGPMPPLIREMLENPEAFEDQAESTEKKPEPEQPTPPPALLTMKKEQEDEDDSWATENGSEPSPEEEDDDDDDG
;
A
#
# COMPACT_ATOMS: atom_id res chain seq x y z
N VAL A 1 -7.20 -26.16 -7.70
CA VAL A 1 -8.40 -26.13 -6.83
C VAL A 1 -9.03 -27.51 -6.60
N PHE A 2 -9.42 -28.28 -7.62
CA PHE A 2 -10.07 -29.59 -7.43
C PHE A 2 -9.22 -30.62 -6.65
N ALA A 3 -7.93 -30.73 -6.96
CA ALA A 3 -7.04 -31.63 -6.22
C ALA A 3 -6.96 -31.28 -4.72
N PHE A 4 -6.96 -29.98 -4.40
CA PHE A 4 -6.97 -29.51 -3.01
C PHE A 4 -8.29 -29.84 -2.31
N ALA A 5 -9.43 -29.64 -2.98
CA ALA A 5 -10.73 -30.06 -2.45
C ALA A 5 -10.75 -31.57 -2.14
N GLY A 6 -10.19 -32.39 -3.02
CA GLY A 6 -10.02 -33.83 -2.78
C GLY A 6 -9.15 -34.16 -1.56
N GLN A 7 -8.16 -33.33 -1.25
CA GLN A 7 -7.32 -33.48 -0.05
C GLN A 7 -7.99 -32.98 1.23
N LEU A 8 -8.98 -32.09 1.14
CA LEU A 8 -9.76 -31.62 2.29
C LEU A 8 -10.80 -32.65 2.74
N LEU A 9 -11.36 -33.44 1.82
CA LEU A 9 -12.39 -34.44 2.15
C LEU A 9 -11.98 -35.39 3.30
N PRO A 10 -10.77 -36.00 3.32
CA PRO A 10 -10.35 -36.87 4.41
C PRO A 10 -10.11 -36.15 5.76
N LEU A 11 -10.04 -34.82 5.77
CA LEU A 11 -9.94 -34.06 7.01
C LEU A 11 -11.30 -33.94 7.72
N GLU A 12 -12.40 -34.07 6.98
CA GLU A 12 -13.78 -33.99 7.52
C GLU A 12 -13.99 -32.75 8.41
N MET A 13 -13.42 -31.61 7.99
CA MET A 13 -13.46 -30.36 8.75
C MET A 13 -14.91 -29.91 8.96
N ASP A 14 -15.22 -29.44 10.17
CA ASP A 14 -16.47 -28.73 10.41
C ASP A 14 -16.28 -27.21 10.25
N ASP A 15 -17.37 -26.48 10.45
CA ASP A 15 -17.39 -25.01 10.34
C ASP A 15 -16.45 -24.36 11.37
N THR A 16 -16.26 -24.98 12.55
CA THR A 16 -15.37 -24.44 13.58
C THR A 16 -13.91 -24.57 13.16
N GLU A 17 -13.50 -25.74 12.73
CA GLU A 17 -12.14 -25.99 12.23
C GLU A 17 -11.84 -25.15 10.99
N THR A 18 -12.82 -25.01 10.09
CA THR A 18 -12.69 -24.17 8.88
C THR A 18 -12.56 -22.69 9.25
N GLY A 19 -13.41 -22.18 10.13
CA GLY A 19 -13.35 -20.79 10.60
C GLY A 19 -12.04 -20.47 11.31
N LEU A 20 -11.54 -21.38 12.17
CA LEU A 20 -10.24 -21.22 12.82
C LEU A 20 -9.09 -21.24 11.81
N LEU A 21 -9.11 -22.13 10.81
CA LEU A 21 -8.09 -22.17 9.77
C LEU A 21 -8.09 -20.88 8.94
N SER A 22 -9.26 -20.36 8.58
CA SER A 22 -9.42 -19.08 7.90
C SER A 22 -8.90 -17.92 8.74
N ALA A 23 -9.19 -17.88 10.04
CA ALA A 23 -8.68 -16.86 10.95
C ALA A 23 -7.14 -16.92 11.08
N ILE A 24 -6.55 -18.11 11.16
CA ILE A 24 -5.09 -18.30 11.17
C ILE A 24 -4.46 -17.80 9.85
N CYS A 25 -5.10 -18.05 8.70
CA CYS A 25 -4.63 -17.51 7.42
C CYS A 25 -4.70 -15.98 7.34
N LEU A 26 -5.69 -15.38 7.98
CA LEU A 26 -5.90 -13.93 7.99
C LEU A 26 -4.91 -13.23 8.95
N ILE A 27 -4.76 -13.75 10.16
CA ILE A 27 -3.89 -13.21 11.20
C ILE A 27 -2.54 -13.89 11.09
N CYS A 28 -1.62 -13.38 10.25
CA CYS A 28 -0.32 -14.00 10.02
C CYS A 28 0.78 -12.93 10.00
N GLY A 29 1.82 -13.07 10.83
CA GLY A 29 2.92 -12.10 10.94
C GLY A 29 3.89 -12.10 9.74
N ASP A 30 3.80 -13.08 8.84
CA ASP A 30 4.65 -13.16 7.64
C ASP A 30 4.29 -12.13 6.54
N ARG A 31 3.29 -11.27 6.77
CA ARG A 31 2.87 -10.31 5.75
C ARG A 31 3.88 -9.17 5.67
N MET A 32 4.23 -8.79 4.44
CA MET A 32 5.05 -7.61 4.19
C MET A 32 4.32 -6.37 4.71
N ASP A 33 5.10 -5.37 5.12
CA ASP A 33 4.62 -4.03 5.49
C ASP A 33 3.71 -4.00 6.73
N LEU A 34 3.79 -5.03 7.58
CA LEU A 34 3.21 -4.96 8.92
C LEU A 34 4.02 -4.04 9.83
N GLU A 35 3.35 -3.08 10.47
CA GLU A 35 3.95 -2.22 11.50
C GLU A 35 4.35 -3.00 12.76
N GLU A 36 3.50 -3.94 13.19
CA GLU A 36 3.68 -4.72 14.42
C GLU A 36 3.58 -6.25 14.17
N PRO A 37 4.51 -6.88 13.41
CA PRO A 37 4.43 -8.31 13.06
C PRO A 37 4.40 -9.22 14.31
N GLU A 38 5.18 -8.89 15.33
CA GLU A 38 5.22 -9.64 16.60
C GLU A 38 3.89 -9.59 17.37
N ARG A 39 3.12 -8.51 17.22
CA ARG A 39 1.78 -8.40 17.81
C ARG A 39 0.79 -9.28 17.06
N VAL A 40 0.90 -9.34 15.73
CA VAL A 40 0.08 -10.23 14.90
C VAL A 40 0.34 -11.70 15.23
N ASP A 41 1.60 -12.09 15.43
CA ASP A 41 1.95 -13.46 15.85
C ASP A 41 1.34 -13.82 17.21
N ARG A 42 1.46 -12.93 18.19
CA ARG A 42 0.81 -13.09 19.50
C ARG A 42 -0.72 -13.18 19.41
N LEU A 43 -1.34 -12.49 18.45
CA LEU A 43 -2.78 -12.61 18.18
C LEU A 43 -3.15 -13.95 17.51
N GLN A 44 -2.24 -14.54 16.74
CA GLN A 44 -2.45 -15.84 16.07
C GLN A 44 -2.32 -17.01 17.06
N GLU A 45 -1.42 -16.95 18.04
CA GLU A 45 -1.19 -17.99 19.05
C GLU A 45 -2.47 -18.58 19.68
N PRO A 46 -3.43 -17.79 20.20
CA PRO A 46 -4.66 -18.33 20.78
C PRO A 46 -5.53 -19.07 19.74
N LEU A 47 -5.49 -18.68 18.46
CA LEU A 47 -6.23 -19.36 17.39
C LEU A 47 -5.64 -20.74 17.09
N LEU A 48 -4.30 -20.83 17.06
CA LEU A 48 -3.58 -22.09 16.90
C LEU A 48 -3.88 -23.05 18.06
N GLU A 49 -3.83 -22.56 19.30
CA GLU A 49 -4.13 -23.39 20.47
C GLU A 49 -5.61 -23.78 20.52
N ALA A 50 -6.53 -22.88 20.16
CA ALA A 50 -7.95 -23.20 20.05
C ALA A 50 -8.20 -24.33 19.03
N LEU A 51 -7.62 -24.25 17.84
CA LEU A 51 -7.74 -25.29 16.81
C LEU A 51 -7.17 -26.62 17.30
N LYS A 52 -6.00 -26.60 17.95
CA LYS A 52 -5.36 -27.79 18.51
C LYS A 52 -6.21 -28.47 19.58
N ILE A 53 -6.74 -27.70 20.53
CA ILE A 53 -7.60 -28.22 21.60
C ILE A 53 -8.90 -28.77 21.02
N TYR A 54 -9.54 -28.01 20.12
CA TYR A 54 -10.80 -28.40 19.50
C TYR A 54 -10.66 -29.71 18.70
N ALA A 55 -9.65 -29.79 17.83
CA ALA A 55 -9.37 -30.97 17.01
C ALA A 55 -9.11 -32.22 17.88
N ARG A 56 -8.34 -32.07 18.97
CA ARG A 56 -8.05 -33.17 19.91
C ARG A 56 -9.29 -33.62 20.67
N ARG A 57 -10.18 -32.70 21.06
CA ARG A 57 -11.45 -33.04 21.73
C ARG A 57 -12.41 -33.74 20.78
N ARG A 58 -12.53 -33.27 19.54
CA ARG A 58 -13.44 -33.84 18.53
C ARG A 58 -12.95 -35.19 18.01
N ARG A 59 -11.64 -35.38 17.89
CA ARG A 59 -11.03 -36.61 17.37
C ARG A 59 -9.89 -37.11 18.28
N PRO A 60 -10.18 -37.61 19.50
CA PRO A 60 -9.15 -38.04 20.45
C PRO A 60 -8.21 -39.13 19.90
N ASN A 61 -8.74 -40.00 19.03
CA ASN A 61 -8.01 -41.10 18.41
C ASN A 61 -7.19 -40.68 17.16
N LYS A 62 -7.27 -39.42 16.74
CA LYS A 62 -6.56 -38.89 15.56
C LYS A 62 -5.74 -37.63 15.93
N PRO A 63 -4.68 -37.75 16.76
CA PRO A 63 -3.91 -36.60 17.25
C PRO A 63 -3.20 -35.81 16.14
N HIS A 64 -2.98 -36.44 14.98
CA HIS A 64 -2.33 -35.85 13.81
C HIS A 64 -3.25 -34.93 12.99
N MET A 65 -4.51 -34.76 13.36
CA MET A 65 -5.46 -33.94 12.60
C MET A 65 -5.11 -32.45 12.66
N PHE A 66 -4.70 -31.95 13.82
CA PHE A 66 -4.23 -30.57 13.97
C PHE A 66 -3.08 -30.22 12.99
N PRO A 67 -1.93 -30.94 13.01
CA PRO A 67 -0.86 -30.61 12.08
C PRO A 67 -1.27 -30.84 10.61
N ARG A 68 -2.10 -31.85 10.30
CA ARG A 68 -2.57 -32.05 8.92
C ARG A 68 -3.45 -30.91 8.41
N MET A 69 -4.29 -30.33 9.26
CA MET A 69 -5.08 -29.15 8.90
C MET A 69 -4.17 -27.94 8.66
N LEU A 70 -3.19 -27.71 9.55
CA LEU A 70 -2.22 -26.61 9.36
C LEU A 70 -1.43 -26.74 8.06
N MET A 71 -1.01 -27.95 7.66
CA MET A 71 -0.31 -28.15 6.38
C MET A 71 -1.13 -27.71 5.16
N LYS A 72 -2.46 -27.70 5.24
CA LYS A 72 -3.30 -27.21 4.14
C LYS A 72 -3.13 -25.72 3.88
N ILE A 73 -2.69 -24.94 4.87
CA ILE A 73 -2.37 -23.52 4.69
C ILE A 73 -1.24 -23.36 3.67
N THR A 74 -0.19 -24.18 3.76
CA THR A 74 0.94 -24.14 2.82
C THR A 74 0.50 -24.50 1.41
N ASP A 75 -0.31 -25.55 1.25
CA ASP A 75 -0.88 -25.93 -0.05
C ASP A 75 -1.75 -24.79 -0.63
N LEU A 76 -2.52 -24.13 0.23
CA LEU A 76 -3.40 -23.02 -0.13
C LEU A 76 -2.59 -21.79 -0.60
N ARG A 77 -1.46 -21.46 0.05
CA ARG A 77 -0.55 -20.39 -0.41
C ARG A 77 -0.12 -20.61 -1.85
N GLY A 78 0.34 -21.82 -2.19
CA GLY A 78 0.75 -22.15 -3.56
C GLY A 78 -0.39 -22.09 -4.59
N ILE A 79 -1.62 -22.41 -4.19
CA ILE A 79 -2.81 -22.25 -5.05
C ILE A 79 -3.15 -20.77 -5.23
N SER A 80 -3.04 -19.97 -4.16
CA SER A 80 -3.32 -18.53 -4.17
C SER A 80 -2.41 -17.79 -5.14
N THR A 81 -1.10 -18.11 -5.16
CA THR A 81 -0.15 -17.50 -6.11
C THR A 81 -0.57 -17.74 -7.56
N LYS A 82 -0.86 -18.99 -7.92
CA LYS A 82 -1.35 -19.35 -9.28
C LYS A 82 -2.70 -18.69 -9.59
N GLY A 83 -3.55 -18.52 -8.58
CA GLY A 83 -4.82 -17.82 -8.70
C GLY A 83 -4.65 -16.34 -9.04
N ALA A 84 -3.72 -15.65 -8.38
CA ALA A 84 -3.38 -14.26 -8.65
C ALA A 84 -2.81 -14.09 -10.07
N GLU A 85 -1.88 -14.96 -10.48
CA GLU A 85 -1.36 -14.98 -11.87
C GLU A 85 -2.49 -15.16 -12.90
N ARG A 86 -3.41 -16.10 -12.66
CA ARG A 86 -4.56 -16.30 -13.56
C ARG A 86 -5.46 -15.07 -13.58
N ALA A 87 -5.71 -14.42 -12.45
CA ALA A 87 -6.54 -13.23 -12.41
C ALA A 87 -5.95 -12.08 -13.24
N LEU A 88 -4.64 -11.91 -13.23
CA LEU A 88 -3.94 -10.96 -14.11
C LEU A 88 -4.11 -11.31 -15.59
N THR A 89 -3.99 -12.58 -15.98
CA THR A 89 -4.24 -12.98 -17.38
C THR A 89 -5.68 -12.75 -17.82
N LEU A 90 -6.65 -12.99 -16.93
CA LEU A 90 -8.07 -12.73 -17.21
C LEU A 90 -8.39 -11.25 -17.41
N LYS A 91 -7.68 -10.33 -16.75
CA LYS A 91 -7.75 -8.89 -17.00
C LYS A 91 -7.43 -8.55 -18.47
N MET A 92 -6.59 -9.35 -19.12
CA MET A 92 -6.21 -9.17 -20.53
C MET A 92 -7.12 -9.92 -21.50
N GLU A 93 -7.70 -11.06 -21.10
CA GLU A 93 -8.56 -11.90 -21.94
C GLU A 93 -10.01 -11.40 -22.02
N ILE A 94 -10.54 -10.82 -20.94
CA ILE A 94 -11.96 -10.44 -20.85
C ILE A 94 -12.12 -8.97 -21.29
N PRO A 95 -12.98 -8.68 -22.28
CA PRO A 95 -13.31 -7.30 -22.64
C PRO A 95 -14.02 -6.59 -21.49
N GLY A 96 -13.56 -5.39 -21.15
CA GLY A 96 -14.15 -4.52 -20.14
C GLY A 96 -13.32 -4.42 -18.85
N PRO A 97 -13.63 -3.45 -17.99
CA PRO A 97 -12.84 -3.20 -16.78
C PRO A 97 -13.05 -4.30 -15.74
N MET A 98 -11.97 -4.74 -15.10
CA MET A 98 -12.04 -5.61 -13.92
C MET A 98 -12.86 -4.92 -12.81
N PRO A 99 -13.78 -5.64 -12.12
CA PRO A 99 -14.57 -5.09 -11.02
C PRO A 99 -13.69 -4.43 -9.94
N PRO A 100 -14.11 -3.30 -9.36
CA PRO A 100 -13.26 -2.44 -8.53
C PRO A 100 -12.69 -3.15 -7.30
N LEU A 101 -13.51 -3.88 -6.54
CA LEU A 101 -13.05 -4.62 -5.36
C LEU A 101 -12.03 -5.71 -5.72
N ILE A 102 -12.28 -6.44 -6.82
CA ILE A 102 -11.35 -7.49 -7.28
C ILE A 102 -10.02 -6.86 -7.71
N ARG A 103 -10.08 -5.71 -8.36
CA ARG A 103 -8.89 -4.95 -8.75
C ARG A 103 -8.09 -4.51 -7.52
N GLU A 104 -8.73 -3.86 -6.56
CA GLU A 104 -8.11 -3.38 -5.33
C GLU A 104 -7.46 -4.51 -4.51
N MET A 105 -8.12 -5.67 -4.44
CA MET A 105 -7.56 -6.82 -3.71
C MET A 105 -6.38 -7.50 -4.43
N LEU A 106 -6.23 -7.32 -5.75
CA LEU A 106 -5.21 -8.00 -6.56
C LEU A 106 -4.07 -7.08 -6.99
N GLU A 107 -4.33 -5.78 -7.13
CA GLU A 107 -3.38 -4.76 -7.55
C GLU A 107 -2.94 -3.98 -6.32
N ASN A 108 -1.64 -3.99 -6.02
CA ASN A 108 -1.08 -3.33 -4.83
C ASN A 108 -1.40 -1.82 -4.87
N PRO A 109 -1.85 -1.19 -3.76
CA PRO A 109 -2.23 0.22 -3.74
C PRO A 109 -1.09 1.19 -4.10
N GLU A 110 0.18 0.80 -3.96
CA GLU A 110 1.33 1.62 -4.35
C GLU A 110 1.44 1.84 -5.88
N ALA A 111 0.74 1.06 -6.70
CA ALA A 111 0.67 1.28 -8.15
C ALA A 111 -0.19 2.50 -8.54
N PHE A 112 -0.86 3.16 -7.58
CA PHE A 112 -1.76 4.28 -7.84
C PHE A 112 -1.17 5.66 -7.50
N GLU A 113 0.03 5.74 -6.91
CA GLU A 113 0.68 7.05 -6.67
C GLU A 113 1.22 7.67 -7.97
N ASP A 114 1.59 6.87 -8.98
CA ASP A 114 2.20 7.36 -10.22
C ASP A 114 1.20 7.86 -11.30
N GLN A 115 -0.11 7.77 -11.09
CA GLN A 115 -1.11 8.21 -12.09
C GLN A 115 -1.90 9.46 -11.73
N ALA A 116 -1.77 10.00 -10.51
CA ALA A 116 -2.44 11.25 -10.14
C ALA A 116 -1.78 12.50 -10.75
N GLU A 117 -0.50 12.45 -11.14
CA GLU A 117 0.21 13.64 -11.68
C GLU A 117 0.19 13.77 -13.21
N SER A 118 -0.39 12.83 -13.96
CA SER A 118 -0.27 12.83 -15.44
C SER A 118 -1.45 13.44 -16.21
N THR A 119 -2.47 14.01 -15.55
CA THR A 119 -3.67 14.55 -16.23
C THR A 119 -3.95 16.03 -15.98
N GLU A 120 -2.93 16.88 -15.88
CA GLU A 120 -3.11 18.33 -16.10
C GLU A 120 -1.94 18.95 -16.87
N LYS A 121 -1.87 18.72 -18.19
CA LYS A 121 -1.25 19.68 -19.11
C LYS A 121 -2.16 19.98 -20.29
N LYS A 122 -2.92 21.06 -20.13
CA LYS A 122 -3.64 21.78 -21.19
C LYS A 122 -2.61 22.34 -22.19
N PRO A 123 -2.80 22.21 -23.52
CA PRO A 123 -1.86 22.77 -24.49
C PRO A 123 -2.11 24.28 -24.65
N GLU A 124 -1.06 25.08 -24.52
CA GLU A 124 -1.05 26.53 -24.76
C GLU A 124 -0.28 26.79 -26.07
N PRO A 125 -0.72 27.73 -26.94
CA PRO A 125 -0.25 27.81 -28.33
C PRO A 125 1.12 28.49 -28.46
N GLU A 126 1.96 27.93 -29.34
CA GLU A 126 3.32 28.40 -29.65
C GLU A 126 3.34 29.82 -30.24
N GLN A 127 4.22 30.69 -29.71
CA GLN A 127 4.61 31.96 -30.34
C GLN A 127 6.02 31.83 -30.97
N PRO A 128 6.28 32.50 -32.12
CA PRO A 128 7.47 32.28 -32.92
C PRO A 128 8.71 32.99 -32.37
N THR A 129 9.88 32.36 -32.50
CA THR A 129 11.19 32.89 -32.13
C THR A 129 11.68 33.99 -33.10
N PRO A 130 12.36 35.05 -32.64
CA PRO A 130 13.00 36.03 -33.54
C PRO A 130 14.41 35.56 -33.98
N PRO A 131 14.88 35.98 -35.17
CA PRO A 131 16.19 35.58 -35.73
C PRO A 131 17.39 36.38 -35.15
N PRO A 132 18.64 35.92 -35.35
CA PRO A 132 19.81 36.43 -34.65
C PRO A 132 20.31 37.79 -35.19
N ALA A 133 20.86 38.61 -34.27
CA ALA A 133 21.31 39.97 -34.48
C ALA A 133 22.57 40.09 -35.36
N LEU A 134 22.57 41.09 -36.26
CA LEU A 134 23.72 41.56 -37.04
C LEU A 134 24.23 42.86 -36.40
N LEU A 135 25.52 42.89 -36.03
CA LEU A 135 26.21 44.02 -35.41
C LEU A 135 26.33 45.21 -36.38
N THR A 136 25.96 46.43 -35.97
CA THR A 136 26.55 47.68 -36.48
C THR A 136 26.37 48.87 -35.52
N MET A 137 27.53 49.38 -35.06
CA MET A 137 27.92 50.80 -34.85
C MET A 137 27.12 51.78 -33.94
N LYS A 138 27.76 52.09 -32.79
CA LYS A 138 27.98 53.41 -32.14
C LYS A 138 27.19 54.64 -32.66
N LYS A 139 26.52 55.36 -31.74
CA LYS A 139 26.85 56.75 -31.37
C LYS A 139 26.13 57.23 -30.08
N GLU A 140 26.86 58.07 -29.35
CA GLU A 140 26.64 58.85 -28.11
C GLU A 140 25.26 59.53 -27.94
N GLN A 141 24.81 59.74 -26.69
CA GLN A 141 24.81 61.05 -26.00
C GLN A 141 24.13 60.99 -24.61
N GLU A 142 24.69 61.79 -23.68
CA GLU A 142 24.35 62.02 -22.26
C GLU A 142 23.03 62.78 -22.04
N ASP A 143 22.59 62.80 -20.77
CA ASP A 143 21.88 63.89 -20.03
C ASP A 143 20.90 63.26 -19.00
N GLU A 144 21.27 63.20 -17.71
CA GLU A 144 20.97 64.16 -16.62
C GLU A 144 19.70 63.78 -15.79
N ASP A 145 19.95 63.59 -14.49
CA ASP A 145 19.14 63.83 -13.28
C ASP A 145 17.62 63.55 -13.27
N ASP A 146 17.15 62.72 -12.32
CA ASP A 146 16.64 63.31 -11.08
C ASP A 146 16.43 62.30 -9.95
N SER A 147 16.73 62.78 -8.75
CA SER A 147 16.69 62.10 -7.47
C SER A 147 15.31 62.25 -6.84
N TRP A 148 14.76 61.18 -6.26
CA TRP A 148 14.00 61.32 -5.02
C TRP A 148 14.32 60.17 -4.08
N ALA A 149 15.10 60.51 -3.06
CA ALA A 149 15.24 59.77 -1.83
C ALA A 149 14.06 60.05 -0.90
N THR A 150 13.56 59.00 -0.24
CA THR A 150 13.20 59.00 1.19
C THR A 150 13.19 57.52 1.58
N GLU A 151 14.30 57.02 2.14
CA GLU A 151 14.61 57.00 3.57
C GLU A 151 13.69 56.10 4.40
N ASN A 152 14.34 55.06 4.93
CA ASN A 152 14.30 54.57 6.31
C ASN A 152 12.97 54.02 6.88
N GLY A 153 12.94 52.90 7.60
CA GLY A 153 14.04 52.26 8.33
C GLY A 153 13.85 50.76 8.54
N SER A 154 14.98 50.05 8.41
CA SER A 154 15.58 49.11 9.37
C SER A 154 14.75 48.79 10.62
N GLU A 155 14.35 47.53 10.82
CA GLU A 155 15.06 46.46 11.60
C GLU A 155 14.86 46.61 13.14
N PRO A 156 15.25 45.64 14.00
CA PRO A 156 15.17 44.17 13.94
C PRO A 156 14.66 43.54 15.28
N SER A 157 14.36 42.22 15.27
CA SER A 157 14.40 41.11 16.29
C SER A 157 14.22 41.40 17.83
N PRO A 158 14.41 40.46 18.81
CA PRO A 158 14.55 38.99 18.85
C PRO A 158 13.76 38.31 20.04
N GLU A 159 14.08 37.03 20.32
CA GLU A 159 13.98 36.27 21.62
C GLU A 159 12.56 35.80 22.06
N GLU A 160 12.27 34.49 22.12
CA GLU A 160 12.63 33.50 23.17
C GLU A 160 12.39 34.00 24.59
N GLU A 161 11.45 33.36 25.31
CA GLU A 161 11.61 32.98 26.71
C GLU A 161 10.50 32.00 27.14
N ASP A 162 10.94 30.97 27.84
CA ASP A 162 10.17 30.00 28.61
C ASP A 162 9.44 30.66 29.80
N ASP A 163 8.49 29.92 30.37
CA ASP A 163 8.31 29.66 31.80
C ASP A 163 6.83 29.57 32.24
N ASP A 164 6.55 28.37 32.77
CA ASP A 164 5.88 28.07 34.04
C ASP A 164 4.40 28.40 34.32
N ASP A 165 3.75 27.31 34.77
CA ASP A 165 2.77 27.18 35.86
C ASP A 165 1.40 27.87 35.77
N ASP A 166 0.36 27.09 36.08
CA ASP A 166 -0.66 27.34 37.14
C ASP A 166 -2.05 26.74 36.81
N ASP A 167 -2.37 25.71 37.59
CA ASP A 167 -3.64 25.30 38.23
C ASP A 167 -4.99 25.21 37.46
N GLY A 168 -5.71 24.10 37.71
CA GLY A 168 -7.09 23.86 37.28
C GLY A 168 -7.56 22.42 37.41
#